data_AF-A0A959BQZ8-F1
#
_entry.id   AF-A0A959BQZ8-F1
#
_cell.length_a   1.000
_cell.length_b   1.000
_cell.length_c   1.000
_cell.angle_alpha   90.00
_cell.angle_beta   90.00
_cell.angle_gamma   90.00
#
_symmetry.space_group_name_H-M   'P 1'
#
loop_
_entity.id
_entity.type
_entity.pdbx_description
1 polymer ?
#
loop_
_entity_poly.entity_id
_entity_poly.type
_entity_poly.pdbx_seq_one_letter_code
_entity_poly.pdbx_strand_id
1 'polypeptide(L)'
;MSQRSFFIQLSVLSLSTAILLFFLNRIPQLQAYSALSWISLAAFVALCILMYLAGHRAAMSDNKNDFSNAVLGFTAGKMFLAIFVIFGYIQLAQPPDKLFIIPFFAIYLIYTIFETYFMMKLGRMNA
;
A
#
# COMPACT_ATOMS: atom_id res chain seq x y z
N MET A 1 0.61 2.13 -20.55
CA MET A 1 0.26 0.78 -20.01
C MET A 1 -1.24 0.59 -20.05
N SER A 2 -1.72 -0.63 -20.34
CA SER A 2 -3.15 -0.94 -20.21
C SER A 2 -3.54 -1.07 -18.74
N GLN A 3 -4.66 -0.45 -18.35
CA GLN A 3 -5.26 -0.54 -17.01
C GLN A 3 -5.38 -1.99 -16.53
N ARG A 4 -5.67 -2.91 -17.46
CA ARG A 4 -5.73 -4.35 -17.19
C ARG A 4 -4.44 -4.91 -16.57
N SER A 5 -3.27 -4.46 -17.04
CA SER A 5 -2.00 -4.95 -16.51
C SER A 5 -1.75 -4.49 -15.07
N PHE A 6 -2.20 -3.29 -14.69
CA PHE A 6 -2.08 -2.81 -13.32
C PHE A 6 -2.93 -3.67 -12.38
N PHE A 7 -4.22 -3.84 -12.69
CA PHE A 7 -5.13 -4.61 -11.83
C PHE A 7 -4.75 -6.08 -11.72
N ILE A 8 -4.23 -6.70 -12.79
CA ILE A 8 -3.72 -8.08 -12.71
C ILE A 8 -2.51 -8.16 -11.77
N GLN A 9 -1.52 -7.28 -11.92
CA GLN A 9 -0.32 -7.32 -11.06
C GLN A 9 -0.65 -6.99 -9.61
N LEU A 10 -1.55 -6.03 -9.37
CA LEU A 10 -2.05 -5.74 -8.03
C LEU A 10 -2.77 -6.95 -7.43
N SER A 11 -3.67 -7.59 -8.19
CA SER A 11 -4.42 -8.76 -7.70
C SER A 11 -3.48 -9.94 -7.37
N VAL A 12 -2.50 -10.21 -8.22
CA VAL A 12 -1.48 -11.25 -7.96
C VAL A 12 -0.67 -10.91 -6.71
N LEU A 13 -0.17 -9.68 -6.60
CA LEU A 13 0.60 -9.25 -5.43
C LEU A 13 -0.21 -9.33 -4.14
N SER A 14 -1.46 -8.88 -4.19
CA SER A 14 -2.38 -8.92 -3.05
C SER A 14 -2.74 -10.33 -2.65
N LEU A 15 -2.97 -11.23 -3.61
CA LEU A 15 -3.22 -12.63 -3.33
C LEU A 15 -1.97 -13.30 -2.73
N SER A 16 -0.77 -13.06 -3.29
CA SER A 16 0.48 -13.56 -2.73
C SER A 16 0.74 -13.06 -1.31
N THR A 17 0.45 -11.78 -1.05
CA THR A 17 0.59 -11.19 0.29
C THR A 17 -0.46 -11.74 1.25
N ALA A 18 -1.71 -11.93 0.80
CA ALA A 18 -2.77 -12.54 1.61
C ALA A 18 -2.42 -13.99 1.99
N ILE A 19 -1.87 -14.78 1.04
CA ILE A 19 -1.39 -16.14 1.31
C ILE A 19 -0.25 -16.11 2.34
N LEU A 20 0.73 -15.23 2.17
CA LEU A 20 1.83 -15.07 3.12
C LEU A 20 1.31 -14.70 4.53
N LEU A 21 0.39 -13.74 4.62
CA LEU A 21 -0.23 -13.34 5.88
C LEU A 21 -1.06 -14.47 6.49
N PHE A 22 -1.75 -15.27 5.68
CA PHE A 22 -2.49 -16.43 6.17
C PHE A 22 -1.57 -17.44 6.87
N PHE A 23 -0.38 -17.71 6.30
CA PHE A 23 0.62 -18.56 6.94
C PHE A 23 1.25 -17.90 8.19
N LEU A 24 1.60 -16.62 8.12
CA LEU A 24 2.18 -15.89 9.27
C LEU A 24 1.21 -15.82 10.46
N ASN A 25 -0.09 -15.66 10.20
CA ASN A 25 -1.12 -15.63 11.24
C ASN A 25 -1.34 -16.99 11.94
N ARG A 26 -0.74 -18.09 11.46
CA ARG A 26 -0.71 -19.37 12.18
C ARG A 26 0.34 -19.41 13.28
N ILE A 27 1.27 -18.47 13.30
CA ILE A 27 2.29 -18.36 14.34
C ILE A 27 1.65 -17.68 15.56
N PRO A 28 1.69 -18.28 16.77
CA PRO A 28 1.01 -17.76 17.95
C PRO A 28 1.38 -16.30 18.29
N GLN A 29 2.64 -15.91 18.08
CA GLN A 29 3.11 -14.55 18.33
C GLN A 29 2.51 -13.51 17.36
N LEU A 30 2.13 -13.91 16.14
CA LEU A 30 1.59 -13.00 15.13
C LEU A 30 0.07 -13.04 15.02
N GLN A 31 -0.55 -14.12 15.51
CA GLN A 31 -2.00 -14.30 15.49
C GLN A 31 -2.75 -13.15 16.20
N ALA A 32 -2.18 -12.62 17.29
CA ALA A 32 -2.72 -11.48 18.02
C ALA A 32 -2.85 -10.21 17.16
N TYR A 33 -2.05 -10.10 16.09
CA TYR A 33 -1.97 -8.95 15.18
C TYR A 33 -2.62 -9.22 13.83
N SER A 34 -3.39 -10.31 13.71
CA SER A 34 -4.02 -10.70 12.45
C SER A 34 -4.96 -9.64 11.91
N ALA A 35 -5.80 -9.06 12.77
CA ALA A 35 -6.71 -7.98 12.38
C ALA A 35 -5.97 -6.78 11.79
N LEU A 36 -4.88 -6.33 12.43
CA LEU A 36 -4.04 -5.25 11.93
C LEU A 36 -3.47 -5.57 10.55
N SER A 37 -2.97 -6.79 10.38
CA SER A 37 -2.36 -7.24 9.12
C SER A 37 -3.35 -7.21 7.96
N TRP A 38 -4.57 -7.71 8.16
CA TRP A 38 -5.63 -7.69 7.15
C TRP A 38 -6.14 -6.29 6.84
N ILE A 39 -6.33 -5.44 7.86
CA ILE A 39 -6.71 -4.03 7.68
C ILE A 39 -5.64 -3.29 6.88
N SER A 40 -4.37 -3.51 7.21
CA SER A 40 -3.24 -2.88 6.52
C SER A 40 -3.19 -3.32 5.07
N LEU A 41 -3.35 -4.61 4.79
CA LEU A 41 -3.43 -5.14 3.43
C LEU A 41 -4.53 -4.42 2.64
N ALA A 42 -5.75 -4.37 3.16
CA ALA A 42 -6.86 -3.70 2.50
C ALA A 42 -6.60 -2.20 2.27
N ALA A 43 -6.04 -1.51 3.26
CA ALA A 43 -5.72 -0.09 3.17
C ALA A 43 -4.66 0.22 2.10
N PHE A 44 -3.57 -0.56 2.04
CA PHE A 44 -2.53 -0.37 1.02
C PHE A 44 -2.99 -0.76 -0.39
N VAL A 45 -3.85 -1.77 -0.52
CA VAL A 45 -4.48 -2.10 -1.81
C VAL A 45 -5.35 -0.94 -2.29
N ALA A 46 -6.22 -0.41 -1.43
CA ALA A 46 -7.04 0.73 -1.75
C ALA A 46 -6.20 1.96 -2.14
N LEU A 47 -5.12 2.21 -1.40
CA LEU A 47 -4.20 3.30 -1.70
C LEU A 47 -3.53 3.14 -3.07
N CYS A 48 -3.10 1.92 -3.43
CA CYS A 48 -2.53 1.65 -4.76
C CYS A 48 -3.55 1.89 -5.88
N ILE A 49 -4.82 1.53 -5.67
CA ILE A 49 -5.88 1.80 -6.67
C ILE A 49 -6.06 3.31 -6.85
N LEU A 50 -6.18 4.06 -5.75
CA LEU A 50 -6.31 5.52 -5.79
C LEU A 50 -5.09 6.17 -6.47
N MET A 51 -3.90 5.70 -6.13
CA MET A 51 -2.63 6.14 -6.70
C MET A 51 -2.59 5.92 -8.21
N TYR A 52 -2.99 4.74 -8.69
CA TYR A 52 -3.02 4.46 -10.13
C TYR A 52 -4.02 5.35 -10.86
N LEU A 53 -5.23 5.52 -10.33
CA LEU A 53 -6.27 6.34 -10.96
C LEU A 53 -5.84 7.81 -11.05
N ALA A 54 -5.35 8.35 -9.93
CA ALA A 54 -4.88 9.73 -9.88
C ALA A 54 -3.60 9.93 -10.72
N GLY A 55 -2.63 9.02 -10.62
CA GLY A 55 -1.39 9.06 -11.39
C GLY A 55 -1.62 8.91 -12.90
N HIS A 56 -2.57 8.07 -13.32
CA HIS A 56 -2.93 7.93 -14.72
C HIS A 56 -3.62 9.19 -15.28
N ARG A 57 -4.53 9.80 -14.51
CA ARG A 57 -5.16 11.08 -14.87
C ARG A 57 -4.13 12.21 -14.93
N ALA A 58 -3.27 12.31 -13.91
CA ALA A 58 -2.23 13.31 -13.82
C ALA A 58 -1.17 13.16 -14.93
N ALA A 59 -0.90 11.93 -15.37
CA ALA A 59 -0.06 11.69 -16.53
C ALA A 59 -0.71 12.23 -17.82
N MET A 60 -2.02 12.09 -18.01
CA MET A 60 -2.66 12.64 -19.22
C MET A 60 -2.99 14.13 -19.14
N SER A 61 -2.56 14.83 -18.07
CA SER A 61 -2.76 16.27 -17.92
C SER A 61 -1.74 17.07 -18.75
N ASP A 62 -2.17 18.19 -19.32
CA ASP A 62 -1.29 19.14 -20.02
C ASP A 62 -0.27 19.79 -19.06
N ASN A 63 -0.59 19.83 -17.76
CA ASN A 63 0.29 20.38 -16.75
C ASN A 63 1.33 19.36 -16.27
N LYS A 64 2.59 19.59 -16.63
CA LYS A 64 3.74 18.74 -16.25
C LYS A 64 3.93 18.57 -14.74
N ASN A 65 3.39 19.49 -13.93
CA ASN A 65 3.50 19.42 -12.46
C ASN A 65 2.47 18.49 -11.81
N ASP A 66 1.37 18.16 -12.49
CA ASP A 66 0.28 17.38 -11.88
C ASP A 66 0.75 15.97 -11.51
N PHE A 67 1.57 15.35 -12.36
CA PHE A 67 2.13 14.03 -12.08
C PHE A 67 3.04 14.06 -10.85
N SER A 68 3.97 15.02 -10.77
CA SER A 68 4.86 15.20 -9.62
C SER A 68 4.08 15.49 -8.33
N ASN A 69 3.05 16.33 -8.41
CA ASN A 69 2.17 16.63 -7.28
C ASN A 69 1.40 15.38 -6.80
N ALA A 70 0.92 14.54 -7.73
CA ALA A 70 0.31 13.27 -7.38
C ALA A 70 1.31 12.35 -6.66
N VAL A 71 2.53 12.20 -7.18
CA VAL A 71 3.59 11.38 -6.54
C VAL A 71 3.89 11.86 -5.11
N LEU A 72 4.07 13.17 -4.93
CA LEU A 72 4.29 13.76 -3.60
C LEU A 72 3.08 13.55 -2.68
N GLY A 73 1.88 13.75 -3.20
CA GLY A 73 0.62 13.56 -2.47
C GLY A 73 0.45 12.13 -1.95
N PHE A 74 0.68 11.11 -2.78
CA PHE A 74 0.60 9.71 -2.33
C PHE A 74 1.74 9.33 -1.39
N THR A 75 2.94 9.87 -1.61
CA THR A 75 4.07 9.65 -0.71
C THR A 75 3.81 10.21 0.69
N ALA A 76 3.24 11.42 0.79
CA ALA A 76 2.83 11.98 2.07
C ALA A 76 1.62 11.23 2.65
N GLY A 77 0.61 10.98 1.82
CA GLY A 77 -0.64 10.31 2.20
C GLY A 77 -0.42 8.94 2.80
N LYS A 78 0.49 8.13 2.25
CA LYS A 78 0.81 6.80 2.82
C LYS A 78 1.51 6.90 4.18
N MET A 79 2.33 7.92 4.40
CA MET A 79 2.98 8.13 5.70
C MET A 79 1.94 8.49 6.75
N PHE A 80 1.00 9.38 6.43
CA PHE A 80 -0.14 9.68 7.30
C PHE A 80 -1.01 8.45 7.55
N LEU A 81 -1.35 7.70 6.51
CA LEU A 81 -2.11 6.46 6.63
C LEU A 81 -1.42 5.48 7.59
N ALA A 82 -0.11 5.31 7.46
CA ALA A 82 0.66 4.43 8.34
C ALA A 82 0.61 4.89 9.80
N ILE A 83 0.77 6.19 10.05
CA ILE A 83 0.65 6.78 11.39
C ILE A 83 -0.76 6.53 11.94
N PHE A 84 -1.82 6.80 11.17
CA PHE A 84 -3.19 6.59 11.61
C PHE A 84 -3.51 5.14 11.92
N VAL A 85 -3.08 4.19 11.08
CA VAL A 85 -3.31 2.77 11.30
C VAL A 85 -2.57 2.28 12.54
N ILE A 86 -1.28 2.64 12.71
CA ILE A 86 -0.49 2.24 13.88
C ILE A 86 -1.06 2.86 15.15
N PHE A 87 -1.30 4.17 15.16
CA PHE A 87 -1.79 4.87 16.34
C PHE A 87 -3.19 4.39 16.73
N GLY A 88 -4.09 4.23 15.75
CA GLY A 88 -5.42 3.66 15.98
C GLY A 88 -5.34 2.25 16.54
N TYR A 89 -4.41 1.42 16.05
CA TYR A 89 -4.22 0.07 16.59
C TYR A 89 -3.73 0.07 18.03
N ILE A 90 -2.75 0.91 18.38
CA ILE A 90 -2.24 1.01 19.76
C ILE A 90 -3.36 1.42 20.72
N GLN A 91 -4.19 2.39 20.34
CA GLN A 91 -5.27 2.89 21.19
C GLN A 91 -6.42 1.89 21.36
N LEU A 92 -6.80 1.17 20.30
CA LEU A 92 -7.95 0.28 20.30
C LEU A 92 -7.62 -1.13 20.80
N ALA A 93 -6.46 -1.67 20.44
CA ALA A 93 -6.11 -3.07 20.70
C ALA A 93 -5.12 -3.25 21.86
N GLN A 94 -4.47 -2.17 22.32
CA GLN A 94 -3.49 -2.18 23.41
C GLN A 94 -2.52 -3.39 23.34
N PRO A 95 -1.76 -3.51 22.23
CA PRO A 95 -0.97 -4.71 21.99
C PRO A 95 0.05 -4.92 23.11
N PRO A 96 0.25 -6.18 23.56
CA PRO A 96 1.13 -6.49 24.68
C PRO A 96 2.62 -6.25 24.38
N ASP A 97 2.99 -6.27 23.10
CA ASP A 97 4.34 -6.00 22.62
C ASP A 97 4.31 -5.23 21.29
N LYS A 98 5.50 -4.93 20.74
CA LYS A 98 5.67 -4.15 19.51
C LYS A 98 5.85 -5.02 18.24
N LEU A 99 5.65 -6.34 18.32
CA LEU A 99 5.86 -7.25 17.20
C LEU A 99 4.86 -7.02 16.06
N PHE A 100 3.70 -6.40 16.34
CA PHE A 100 2.71 -5.99 15.34
C PHE A 100 3.27 -5.09 14.23
N ILE A 101 4.38 -4.38 14.52
CA ILE A 101 5.06 -3.50 13.58
C ILE A 101 5.67 -4.30 12.42
N ILE A 102 6.10 -5.54 12.65
CA ILE A 102 6.78 -6.37 11.64
C ILE A 102 5.85 -6.69 10.45
N PRO A 103 4.68 -7.34 10.64
CA PRO A 103 3.78 -7.62 9.52
C PRO A 103 3.25 -6.32 8.88
N PHE A 104 3.03 -5.26 9.67
CA PHE A 104 2.64 -3.95 9.15
C PHE A 104 3.68 -3.39 8.18
N PHE A 105 4.95 -3.32 8.60
CA PHE A 105 6.03 -2.78 7.77
C PHE A 105 6.32 -3.65 6.55
N ALA A 106 6.18 -4.98 6.67
CA ALA A 106 6.32 -5.87 5.52
C ALA A 106 5.30 -5.53 4.43
N ILE A 107 4.03 -5.34 4.79
CA ILE A 107 2.99 -4.90 3.86
C ILE A 107 3.34 -3.51 3.31
N TYR A 108 3.65 -2.54 4.17
CA TYR A 108 4.03 -1.18 3.76
C TYR A 108 5.13 -1.20 2.69
N LEU A 109 6.18 -1.99 2.89
CA LEU A 109 7.34 -2.05 2.00
C LEU A 109 6.97 -2.71 0.66
N ILE A 110 6.28 -3.85 0.69
CA ILE A 110 5.84 -4.58 -0.51
C ILE A 110 5.02 -3.66 -1.42
N TYR A 111 4.03 -2.98 -0.83
CA TYR A 111 3.16 -2.08 -1.58
C TYR A 111 3.85 -0.77 -1.97
N THR A 112 4.81 -0.29 -1.19
CA THR A 112 5.64 0.88 -1.58
C THR A 112 6.51 0.58 -2.79
N ILE A 113 7.14 -0.60 -2.86
CA ILE A 113 7.94 -1.01 -4.02
C ILE A 113 7.03 -1.08 -5.26
N PHE A 114 5.86 -1.70 -5.12
CA PHE A 114 4.88 -1.81 -6.20
C PHE A 114 4.39 -0.43 -6.69
N GLU A 115 3.99 0.45 -5.76
CA GLU A 115 3.58 1.82 -6.04
C GLU A 115 4.67 2.59 -6.79
N THR A 116 5.91 2.55 -6.28
CA THR A 116 7.04 3.25 -6.88
C THR A 116 7.33 2.73 -8.29
N TYR A 117 7.30 1.41 -8.49
CA TYR A 117 7.45 0.81 -9.81
C TYR A 117 6.41 1.32 -10.81
N PHE A 118 5.14 1.37 -10.41
CA PHE A 118 4.06 1.84 -11.28
C PHE A 118 4.10 3.34 -11.54
N MET A 119 4.43 4.16 -10.54
CA MET A 119 4.61 5.60 -10.72
C MET A 119 5.76 5.90 -11.69
N MET A 120 6.92 5.28 -11.52
CA MET A 120 8.03 5.46 -12.46
C MET A 120 7.64 5.10 -13.90
N LYS A 121 6.80 4.07 -14.07
CA LYS A 121 6.33 3.64 -15.39
C LYS A 121 5.28 4.57 -15.99
N LEU A 122 4.37 5.11 -15.18
CA LEU A 122 3.38 6.11 -15.60
C LEU A 122 4.05 7.42 -16.00
N GLY A 123 5.04 7.89 -15.22
CA GLY A 123 5.77 9.13 -15.52
C GLY A 123 6.53 9.09 -16.85
N ARG A 124 6.98 7.90 -17.28
CA ARG A 124 7.62 7.69 -18.59
C ARG A 124 6.64 7.68 -19.77
N MET A 125 5.33 7.66 -19.55
CA MET A 125 4.36 7.73 -20.66
C MET A 125 4.26 9.13 -21.27
N ASN A 126 4.78 10.16 -20.59
CA ASN A 126 4.75 11.57 -21.02
C ASN A 126 6.13 12.15 -21.36
N ALA A 127 7.19 11.35 -21.20
CA ALA A 127 8.57 11.76 -21.48
C ALA A 127 8.96 11.27 -22.88
#